data_AF-A0A382Z2Z2-F1
#
_entry.id   AF-A0A382Z2Z2-F1
#
_cell.length_a   1.000
_cell.length_b   1.000
_cell.length_c   1.000
_cell.angle_alpha   90.00
_cell.angle_beta   90.00
_cell.angle_gamma   90.00
#
_symmetry.space_group_name_H-M   'P 1'
#
loop_
_entity.id
_entity.type
_entity.pdbx_description
1 polymer ?
#
loop_
_entity_poly.entity_id
_entity_poly.type
_entity_poly.pdbx_seq_one_letter_code
_entity_poly.pdbx_strand_id
1 'polypeptide(L)'
;VKDFDFIFSASAGYPGTIEWVQYAADPTGVPMSTGTTSIQVNDVMPYVQSGQVKGILAGMPGAAEYEALIGSPGIGTSGMDAQSIAHLVIVLFIVFGNITYFIETRRAKKY
;
A
#
# COMPACT_ATOMS: atom_id res chain seq x y z
N VAL A 1 -28.78 -5.79 -3.22
CA VAL A 1 -27.73 -4.75 -3.42
C VAL A 1 -28.34 -3.36 -3.58
N LYS A 2 -29.41 -3.18 -4.36
CA LYS A 2 -30.07 -1.87 -4.55
C LYS A 2 -30.59 -1.21 -3.25
N ASP A 3 -30.73 -1.97 -2.17
CA ASP A 3 -31.16 -1.46 -0.87
C ASP A 3 -30.00 -0.97 0.02
N PHE A 4 -28.75 -1.06 -0.44
CA PHE A 4 -27.59 -0.57 0.32
C PHE A 4 -27.22 0.84 -0.11
N ASP A 5 -26.92 1.71 0.86
CA ASP A 5 -26.45 3.08 0.60
C ASP A 5 -24.97 3.14 0.22
N PHE A 6 -24.18 2.12 0.62
CA PHE A 6 -22.74 2.06 0.36
C PHE A 6 -22.21 0.62 0.44
N ILE A 7 -21.20 0.30 -0.38
CA ILE A 7 -20.53 -1.01 -0.38
C ILE A 7 -19.07 -0.81 0.01
N PHE A 8 -18.59 -1.59 0.98
CA PHE A 8 -17.17 -1.68 1.30
C PHE A 8 -16.69 -3.11 1.14
N SER A 9 -15.69 -3.32 0.27
CA SER A 9 -15.05 -4.64 0.10
C SER A 9 -13.68 -4.65 0.74
N ALA A 10 -13.36 -5.70 1.49
CA ALA A 10 -12.01 -5.95 2.00
C ALA A 10 -11.54 -7.31 1.47
N SER A 11 -10.61 -7.30 0.52
CA SER A 11 -10.21 -8.52 -0.20
C SER A 11 -8.72 -8.55 -0.52
N ALA A 12 -8.12 -9.74 -0.44
CA ALA A 12 -6.70 -9.99 -0.67
C ALA A 12 -6.42 -10.97 -1.82
N GLY A 13 -7.29 -10.98 -2.84
CA GLY A 13 -7.15 -11.90 -3.98
C GLY A 13 -8.43 -11.98 -4.82
N TYR A 14 -8.69 -13.17 -5.36
CA TYR A 14 -9.87 -13.50 -6.14
C TYR A 14 -10.76 -14.52 -5.40
N PRO A 15 -12.10 -14.37 -5.41
CA PRO A 15 -12.82 -13.17 -5.83
C PRO A 15 -12.62 -12.02 -4.83
N GLY A 16 -12.60 -10.79 -5.33
CA GLY A 16 -12.30 -9.60 -4.56
C GLY A 16 -13.01 -8.37 -5.09
N THR A 17 -12.28 -7.26 -5.16
CA THR A 17 -12.86 -5.95 -5.46
C THR A 17 -13.46 -5.87 -6.86
N ILE A 18 -12.79 -6.45 -7.86
CA ILE A 18 -13.16 -6.33 -9.26
C ILE A 18 -14.52 -6.99 -9.52
N GLU A 19 -14.75 -8.16 -8.93
CA GLU A 19 -15.98 -8.92 -9.07
C GLU A 19 -17.15 -8.20 -8.39
N TRP A 20 -16.91 -7.57 -7.24
CA TRP A 20 -17.91 -6.76 -6.55
C TRP A 20 -18.25 -5.46 -7.29
N VAL A 21 -17.29 -4.85 -7.98
CA VAL A 21 -17.58 -3.70 -8.84
C VAL A 21 -18.51 -4.12 -9.99
N GLN A 22 -18.19 -5.22 -10.68
CA GLN A 22 -18.97 -5.71 -11.82
C GLN A 22 -20.36 -6.24 -11.41
N TYR A 23 -20.45 -6.92 -10.27
CA TYR A 23 -21.70 -7.55 -9.82
C TYR A 23 -22.63 -6.57 -9.09
N ALA A 24 -22.05 -5.69 -8.26
CA ALA A 24 -22.82 -4.89 -7.31
C ALA A 24 -22.79 -3.40 -7.65
N ALA A 25 -21.60 -2.78 -7.76
CA ALA A 25 -21.49 -1.33 -7.91
C ALA A 25 -22.03 -0.83 -9.27
N ASP A 26 -21.55 -1.40 -10.38
CA ASP A 26 -21.94 -0.95 -11.73
C ASP A 26 -23.43 -1.14 -12.04
N PRO A 27 -24.06 -2.30 -11.73
CA PRO A 27 -25.46 -2.53 -12.10
C PRO A 27 -26.46 -1.79 -11.20
N THR A 28 -26.05 -1.43 -9.98
CA THR A 28 -26.95 -0.77 -9.00
C THR A 28 -26.70 0.72 -8.85
N GLY A 29 -25.54 1.21 -9.27
CA GLY A 29 -25.12 2.60 -9.07
C GLY A 29 -24.81 2.94 -7.60
N VAL A 30 -24.78 1.95 -6.71
CA VAL A 30 -24.46 2.15 -5.30
C VAL A 30 -22.97 2.46 -5.16
N PRO A 31 -22.59 3.56 -4.46
CA PRO A 31 -21.19 3.92 -4.29
C PRO A 31 -20.43 2.85 -3.51
N MET A 32 -19.23 2.51 -4.01
CA MET A 32 -18.38 1.47 -3.44
C MET A 32 -16.99 2.02 -3.08
N SER A 33 -16.40 1.52 -2.01
CA SER A 33 -14.97 1.64 -1.71
C SER A 33 -14.37 0.29 -1.35
N THR A 34 -13.04 0.21 -1.31
CA THR A 34 -12.38 -1.07 -1.06
C THR A 34 -11.08 -0.95 -0.27
N GLY A 35 -10.75 -1.97 0.51
CA GLY A 35 -9.43 -2.20 1.06
C GLY A 35 -8.81 -3.42 0.40
N THR A 36 -7.60 -3.27 -0.13
CA THR A 36 -6.90 -4.37 -0.79
C THR A 36 -5.42 -4.41 -0.43
N THR A 37 -4.76 -5.51 -0.75
CA THR A 37 -3.32 -5.66 -0.54
C THR A 37 -2.55 -4.73 -1.47
N SER A 38 -1.37 -4.26 -1.07
CA SER A 38 -0.58 -3.29 -1.84
C SER A 38 -0.31 -3.72 -3.29
N ILE A 39 -0.27 -5.03 -3.57
CA ILE A 39 -0.06 -5.55 -4.92
C ILE A 39 -1.28 -5.35 -5.85
N GLN A 40 -2.49 -5.42 -5.28
CA GLN A 40 -3.75 -5.29 -6.02
C GLN A 40 -4.19 -3.83 -6.22
N VAL A 41 -3.49 -2.88 -5.59
CA VAL A 41 -3.80 -1.45 -5.74
C VAL A 41 -3.74 -1.04 -7.22
N ASN A 42 -2.74 -1.51 -7.95
CA ASN A 42 -2.58 -1.20 -9.37
C ASN A 42 -3.76 -1.71 -10.21
N ASP A 43 -4.31 -2.89 -9.87
CA ASP A 43 -5.43 -3.48 -10.60
C ASP A 43 -6.75 -2.74 -10.31
N VAL A 44 -6.89 -2.16 -9.11
CA VAL A 44 -8.10 -1.44 -8.68
C VAL A 44 -8.06 0.04 -9.07
N MET A 45 -6.88 0.65 -9.23
CA MET A 45 -6.73 2.07 -9.56
C MET A 45 -7.52 2.55 -10.79
N PRO A 46 -7.61 1.80 -11.91
CA PRO A 46 -8.46 2.18 -13.03
C PRO A 46 -9.93 2.39 -12.64
N TYR A 47 -10.46 1.58 -11.73
CA TYR A 47 -11.83 1.69 -11.23
C TYR A 47 -12.02 2.90 -10.29
N VAL A 48 -10.95 3.32 -9.60
CA VAL A 48 -10.96 4.56 -8.83
C VAL A 48 -10.97 5.77 -9.76
N GLN A 49 -10.16 5.73 -10.83
CA GLN A 49 -10.08 6.81 -11.82
C GLN A 49 -11.36 6.96 -12.65
N SER A 50 -12.03 5.84 -12.97
CA SER A 50 -13.32 5.86 -13.66
C SER A 50 -14.48 6.32 -12.75
N GLY A 51 -14.25 6.43 -11.44
CA GLY A 51 -15.25 6.81 -10.45
C GLY A 51 -16.20 5.68 -10.03
N GLN A 52 -15.97 4.45 -10.52
CA GLN A 52 -16.71 3.25 -10.11
C GLN A 52 -16.41 2.88 -8.65
N VAL A 53 -15.19 3.18 -8.19
CA VAL A 53 -14.77 3.06 -6.79
C VAL A 53 -14.45 4.46 -6.27
N LYS A 54 -15.07 4.87 -5.16
CA LYS A 54 -14.90 6.20 -4.57
C LYS A 54 -13.54 6.38 -3.88
N GLY A 55 -12.97 5.31 -3.36
CA GLY A 55 -11.68 5.34 -2.68
C GLY A 55 -11.16 3.94 -2.39
N ILE A 56 -9.84 3.87 -2.19
CA ILE A 56 -9.14 2.63 -1.89
C ILE A 56 -8.23 2.79 -0.69
N LEU A 57 -8.31 1.86 0.26
CA LEU A 57 -7.29 1.69 1.30
C LEU A 57 -6.18 0.79 0.73
N ALA A 58 -5.11 1.44 0.27
CA ALA A 58 -3.99 0.83 -0.42
C ALA A 58 -3.02 0.13 0.55
N GLY A 59 -3.38 -1.07 1.00
CA GLY A 59 -2.58 -1.89 1.91
C GLY A 59 -2.18 -1.18 3.21
N MET A 60 -1.00 -1.51 3.75
CA MET A 60 -0.47 -0.88 4.97
C MET A 60 -0.26 0.64 4.85
N PRO A 61 0.33 1.18 3.75
CA PRO A 61 0.48 2.63 3.59
C PRO A 61 -0.86 3.36 3.62
N GLY A 62 -1.87 2.88 2.88
CA GLY A 62 -3.20 3.50 2.87
C GLY A 62 -3.93 3.38 4.22
N ALA A 63 -3.70 2.28 4.95
CA ALA A 63 -4.21 2.15 6.32
C ALA A 63 -3.53 3.12 7.29
N ALA A 64 -2.21 3.33 7.18
CA ALA A 64 -1.47 4.28 7.99
C ALA A 64 -1.90 5.74 7.71
N GLU A 65 -2.08 6.10 6.44
CA GLU A 65 -2.61 7.42 6.07
C GLU A 65 -4.02 7.63 6.61
N TYR A 66 -4.87 6.60 6.56
CA TYR A 66 -6.21 6.66 7.14
C TYR A 66 -6.18 6.84 8.65
N GLU A 67 -5.36 6.07 9.37
CA GLU A 67 -5.14 6.20 10.83
C GLU A 67 -4.64 7.60 11.20
N ALA A 68 -3.74 8.17 10.42
CA ALA A 68 -3.24 9.53 10.60
C ALA A 68 -4.34 10.59 10.36
N LEU A 69 -5.18 10.40 9.34
CA LEU A 69 -6.30 11.29 9.04
C LEU A 69 -7.35 11.32 10.16
N ILE A 70 -7.63 10.17 10.80
CA ILE A 70 -8.56 10.09 11.93
C ILE A 70 -7.90 10.43 13.28
N GLY A 71 -6.59 10.70 13.30
CA GLY A 71 -5.83 11.02 14.51
C GLY A 71 -5.71 9.87 15.51
N SER A 72 -5.87 8.62 15.04
CA SER A 72 -5.81 7.42 15.88
C SER A 72 -4.76 6.45 15.31
N PRO A 73 -3.48 6.62 15.68
CA PRO A 73 -2.40 5.74 15.23
C PRO A 73 -2.67 4.30 15.69
N GLY A 74 -2.45 3.35 14.79
CA GLY A 74 -2.68 1.94 15.04
C GLY A 74 -1.64 1.04 14.39
N ILE A 75 -2.09 -0.11 13.91
CA ILE A 75 -1.23 -1.15 13.33
C ILE A 75 -0.66 -0.69 11.98
N GLY A 76 -1.41 0.11 11.21
CA GLY A 76 -0.93 0.65 9.94
C GLY A 76 0.27 1.57 10.13
N THR A 77 0.13 2.53 11.05
CA THR A 77 1.17 3.53 11.37
C THR A 77 2.42 2.87 11.93
N SER A 78 2.26 1.99 12.92
CA SER A 78 3.41 1.27 13.52
C SER A 78 4.10 0.32 12.54
N GLY A 79 3.35 -0.33 11.64
CA GLY A 79 3.90 -1.14 10.56
C GLY A 79 4.76 -0.33 9.58
N MET A 80 4.31 0.88 9.23
CA MET A 80 5.06 1.80 8.38
C MET A 80 6.32 2.34 9.07
N ASP A 81 6.27 2.62 10.37
CA ASP A 81 7.44 3.04 11.15
C ASP A 81 8.52 1.94 11.18
N ALA A 82 8.11 0.70 11.45
CA ALA A 82 9.02 -0.44 11.45
C ALA A 82 9.66 -0.67 10.07
N GLN A 83 8.87 -0.60 8.99
CA GLN A 83 9.37 -0.71 7.62
C GLN A 83 10.38 0.39 7.31
N SER A 84 10.11 1.63 7.72
CA SER A 84 10.96 2.80 7.46
C SER A 84 12.32 2.67 8.15
N ILE A 85 12.35 2.23 9.41
CA ILE A 85 13.59 2.00 10.16
C ILE A 85 14.40 0.87 9.52
N ALA A 86 13.75 -0.24 9.14
CA ALA A 86 14.42 -1.35 8.49
C ALA A 86 15.11 -0.91 7.18
N HIS A 87 14.42 -0.11 6.36
CA HIS A 87 15.00 0.43 5.12
C HIS A 87 16.20 1.35 5.41
N LEU A 88 16.10 2.21 6.42
CA LEU A 88 17.20 3.10 6.80
C LEU A 88 18.45 2.33 7.24
N VAL A 89 18.27 1.26 8.01
CA VAL A 89 19.38 0.39 8.45
C VAL A 89 20.06 -0.30 7.26
N ILE A 90 19.29 -0.80 6.29
CA ILE A 90 19.83 -1.43 5.07
C ILE A 90 20.65 -0.41 4.27
N VAL A 91 20.14 0.80 4.06
CA VAL A 91 20.86 1.87 3.35
C VAL A 91 22.18 2.19 4.06
N LEU A 92 22.17 2.29 5.38
CA LEU A 92 23.36 2.55 6.18
C LEU A 92 24.41 1.44 6.04
N PHE A 93 24.00 0.16 6.01
CA PHE A 93 24.93 -0.94 5.75
C PHE A 93 25.49 -0.94 4.32
N ILE A 94 24.68 -0.58 3.32
CA ILE A 94 25.17 -0.42 1.95
C ILE A 94 26.23 0.70 1.88
N VAL A 95 25.99 1.82 2.55
CA VAL A 95 26.95 2.94 2.59
C VAL A 95 28.25 2.51 3.28
N PHE A 96 28.17 1.84 4.44
CA PHE A 96 29.38 1.35 5.13
C PHE A 96 30.14 0.30 4.33
N GLY A 97 29.44 -0.62 3.65
CA GLY A 97 30.05 -1.60 2.76
C GLY A 97 30.83 -0.93 1.63
N ASN A 98 30.24 0.09 1.00
CA ASN A 98 30.89 0.86 -0.06
C ASN A 98 32.12 1.62 0.47
N ILE A 99 32.01 2.31 1.61
CA ILE A 99 33.14 3.04 2.22
C ILE A 99 34.31 2.08 2.50
N THR A 100 34.02 0.93 3.12
CA THR A 100 35.04 -0.09 3.44
C THR A 100 35.71 -0.61 2.18
N TYR A 101 34.91 -0.95 1.15
CA TYR A 101 35.42 -1.37 -0.16
C TYR A 101 36.38 -0.35 -0.80
N PHE A 102 36.05 0.94 -0.75
CA PHE A 102 36.92 1.99 -1.29
C PHE A 102 38.21 2.17 -0.48
N ILE A 103 38.16 2.03 0.85
CA ILE A 103 39.35 2.09 1.71
C ILE A 103 40.29 0.91 1.42
N GLU A 104 39.75 -0.31 1.32
CA GLU A 104 40.54 -1.50 1.00
C GLU A 104 41.15 -1.42 -0.40
N THR A 105 40.36 -1.02 -1.40
CA THR A 105 40.85 -0.86 -2.78
C THR A 105 41.98 0.19 -2.87
N ARG A 106 41.91 1.28 -2.09
CA ARG A 106 42.99 2.28 -2.02
C ARG A 106 44.23 1.77 -1.31
N ARG A 107 44.09 0.93 -0.29
CA ARG A 107 45.23 0.28 0.39
C ARG A 107 45.91 -0.75 -0.52
N ALA A 108 45.14 -1.55 -1.24
CA ALA A 108 45.65 -2.58 -2.15
C ALA A 108 46.44 -2.00 -3.34
N LYS A 109 46.07 -0.81 -3.85
CA LYS A 109 46.83 -0.11 -4.91
C LYS A 109 48.12 0.58 -4.43
N LYS A 110 48.35 0.67 -3.11
CA LYS A 110 49.52 1.34 -2.53
C LYS A 110 50.72 0.38 -2.34
N TYR A 111 50.48 -0.93 -2.47
CA TYR A 111 51.49 -1.98 -2.54
C TYR A 111 51.57 -2.51 -3.96
#